data_AF-A0A8H7W6Y3-F1
#
_entry.id   AF-A0A8H7W6Y3-F1
#
_cell.length_a   1.000
_cell.length_b   1.000
_cell.length_c   1.000
_cell.angle_alpha   90.00
_cell.angle_beta   90.00
_cell.angle_gamma   90.00
#
_symmetry.space_group_name_H-M   'P 1'
#
loop_
_entity.id
_entity.type
_entity.pdbx_description
1 polymer ?
#
loop_
_entity_poly.entity_id
_entity_poly.type
_entity_poly.pdbx_seq_one_letter_code
_entity_poly.pdbx_strand_id
1 'polypeptide(L)' 'MAVEGDDEAVDIVNECRCGLPAAIYPQQHFRALRLAQKLKVGAIHIDGSTVH' A
#
# COMPACT_ATOMS: atom_id res chain seq x y z
N MET A 1 12.52 -2.11 5.41
CA MET A 1 11.97 -3.42 5.82
C MET A 1 11.53 -4.11 4.54
N ALA A 2 12.14 -5.24 4.21
CA ALA A 2 11.73 -6.04 3.05
C ALA A 2 10.82 -7.16 3.57
N VAL A 3 9.71 -7.39 2.88
CA VAL A 3 8.70 -8.41 3.20
C VAL A 3 8.66 -9.42 2.05
N GLU A 4 8.40 -10.68 2.34
CA GLU A 4 8.48 -11.76 1.34
C GLU A 4 7.18 -11.87 0.52
N GLY A 5 6.07 -11.30 0.99
CA GLY A 5 4.76 -11.43 0.36
C GLY A 5 3.87 -10.21 0.42
N ASP A 6 2.97 -10.14 -0.57
CA ASP A 6 1.94 -9.10 -0.70
C ASP A 6 0.97 -9.06 0.49
N ASP A 7 0.64 -10.21 1.08
CA ASP A 7 -0.27 -10.29 2.22
C ASP A 7 0.41 -9.83 3.53
N GLU A 8 1.70 -10.15 3.72
CA GLU A 8 2.49 -9.63 4.84
C GLU A 8 2.61 -8.10 4.79
N ALA A 9 2.79 -7.54 3.58
CA ALA A 9 2.78 -6.10 3.37
C ALA A 9 1.44 -5.46 3.77
N VAL A 10 0.32 -6.11 3.44
CA VAL A 10 -1.02 -5.65 3.77
C VAL A 10 -1.26 -5.65 5.28
N ASP A 11 -0.83 -6.71 5.97
CA ASP A 11 -1.01 -6.84 7.41
C ASP A 11 -0.21 -5.76 8.17
N ILE A 12 1.06 -5.56 7.82
CA ILE A 12 1.91 -4.51 8.42
C ILE A 12 1.32 -3.11 8.21
N VAL A 13 0.85 -2.81 7.00
CA VAL A 13 0.26 -1.50 6.70
C VAL A 13 -1.08 -1.31 7.44
N ASN A 14 -1.88 -2.36 7.58
CA ASN A 14 -3.16 -2.28 8.30
C ASN A 14 -2.99 -2.23 9.83
N GLU A 15 -1.89 -2.73 10.37
CA GLU A 15 -1.53 -2.61 11.79
C GLU A 15 -1.05 -1.18 12.16
N CYS A 16 -0.58 -0.42 11.17
CA CYS A 16 -0.26 0.99 11.35
C CYS A 16 -1.54 1.81 11.62
N ARG A 17 -1.74 2.20 12.88
CA ARG A 17 -2.90 2.98 13.35
C ARG A 17 -2.93 4.43 12.83
N CYS A 18 -1.91 4.84 12.09
CA CYS A 18 -1.85 6.12 11.41
C CYS A 18 -2.54 6.01 10.04
N GLY A 19 -3.74 6.56 9.91
CA GLY A 19 -4.49 6.65 8.63
C GLY A 19 -3.86 7.60 7.60
N LEU A 20 -2.53 7.67 7.56
CA LEU A 20 -1.74 8.51 6.67
C LEU A 20 -1.74 7.95 5.24
N PRO A 21 -1.52 8.79 4.23
CA PRO A 21 -1.49 8.36 2.83
C PRO A 21 -0.36 7.35 2.58
N ALA A 22 -0.64 6.35 1.75
CA ALA A 22 0.31 5.31 1.34
C ALA A 22 0.66 5.42 -0.16
N ALA A 23 1.83 4.92 -0.57
CA ALA A 23 2.21 4.77 -1.97
C ALA A 23 2.60 3.33 -2.30
N ILE A 24 2.18 2.85 -3.47
CA ILE A 24 2.58 1.56 -4.03
C ILE A 24 3.28 1.81 -5.37
N TYR A 25 4.48 1.26 -5.52
CA TYR A 25 5.26 1.31 -6.77
C TYR A 25 5.35 -0.10 -7.36
N PRO A 26 4.32 -0.57 -8.05
CA PRO A 26 4.32 -1.91 -8.64
C PRO A 26 5.12 -1.94 -9.95
N GLN A 27 5.71 -3.09 -10.27
CA GLN A 27 6.10 -3.39 -11.66
C GLN A 27 4.89 -3.73 -12.55
N GLN A 28 3.73 -4.02 -11.94
CA GLN A 28 2.50 -4.41 -12.62
C GLN A 28 1.28 -3.71 -11.98
N HIS A 29 0.65 -2.79 -12.72
CA HIS A 29 -0.46 -1.97 -12.20
C HIS A 29 -1.65 -2.80 -11.65
N PHE A 30 -1.94 -3.96 -12.24
CA PHE A 30 -3.00 -4.86 -11.76
C PHE A 30 -2.72 -5.48 -10.37
N ARG A 31 -1.45 -5.61 -9.96
CA ARG A 31 -1.11 -6.05 -8.60
C ARG A 31 -1.37 -4.93 -7.60
N ALA A 32 -0.99 -3.68 -7.93
CA ALA A 32 -1.27 -2.55 -7.06
C ALA A 32 -2.75 -2.29 -6.85
N LEU A 33 -3.59 -2.44 -7.90
CA LEU A 33 -5.04 -2.30 -7.75
C LEU A 33 -5.63 -3.34 -6.77
N ARG A 34 -5.15 -4.60 -6.82
CA ARG A 34 -5.56 -5.65 -5.89
C ARG A 34 -5.10 -5.38 -4.46
N LEU A 35 -3.88 -4.89 -4.29
CA LEU A 35 -3.33 -4.50 -3.00
C LEU A 35 -4.09 -3.30 -2.41
N ALA A 36 -4.38 -2.30 -3.23
CA ALA A 36 -5.08 -1.09 -2.80
C ALA A 36 -6.47 -1.36 -2.21
N GLN A 37 -7.19 -2.35 -2.76
CA GLN A 37 -8.49 -2.77 -2.21
C GLN A 37 -8.40 -3.42 -0.83
N LYS A 38 -7.24 -3.93 -0.43
CA LYS A 38 -7.01 -4.60 0.87
C LYS A 38 -6.50 -3.65 1.95
N LEU A 39 -5.99 -2.47 1.59
CA LEU A 39 -5.38 -1.51 2.51
C LEU A 39 -6.44 -0.59 3.13
N LYS A 40 -6.37 -0.42 4.46
CA LYS A 40 -7.27 0.44 5.25
C LYS A 40 -6.65 1.82 5.48
N VAL A 41 -6.45 2.57 4.41
CA VAL A 41 -5.83 3.91 4.45
C VAL A 41 -6.74 4.94 3.79
N GLY A 42 -6.58 6.21 4.16
CA GLY A 42 -7.43 7.30 3.64
C GLY A 42 -7.24 7.60 2.15
N ALA A 43 -6.03 7.38 1.62
CA ALA A 43 -5.70 7.53 0.20
C ALA A 43 -4.47 6.69 -0.17
N ILE A 44 -4.42 6.20 -1.41
CA ILE A 44 -3.33 5.39 -1.96
C ILE A 44 -2.89 6.02 -3.28
N HIS A 45 -1.59 6.33 -3.41
CA HIS A 45 -0.98 6.74 -4.67
C HIS A 45 -0.32 5.52 -5.33
N ILE A 46 -0.70 5.20 -6.56
CA ILE A 46 -0.02 4.18 -7.37
C ILE A 46 0.94 4.92 -8.31
N ASP A 47 2.23 4.57 -8.25
CA ASP A 47 3.32 5.23 -9.00
C ASP A 47 3.44 6.75 -8.77
N GLY A 48 2.85 7.25 -7.69
CA GLY A 48 2.94 8.63 -7.23
C GLY A 48 3.54 8.70 -5.82
N SER A 49 4.40 9.69 -5.58
CA SER A 49 4.92 9.96 -4.23
C SER A 49 3.80 10.40 -3.29
N THR A 50 3.80 9.95 -2.04
CA THR A 50 2.96 10.53 -0.99
C THR A 50 3.47 11.92 -0.62
N VAL A 51 2.93 12.95 -1.27
CA VAL A 51 3.11 14.35 -0.85
C VAL A 51 1.78 15.12 -0.88
N HIS A 52 1.15 15.19 0.29
CA HIS A 52 0.44 16.36 0.82
C HIS A 52 0.40 16.26 2.35
#